data_AF-A0A2E8DPS0-F1
#
_entry.id   AF-A0A2E8DPS0-F1
#
_cell.length_a   1.000
_cell.length_b   1.000
_cell.length_c   1.000
_cell.angle_alpha   90.00
_cell.angle_beta   90.00
_cell.angle_gamma   90.00
#
_symmetry.space_group_name_H-M   'P 1'
#
loop_
_entity.id
_entity.type
_entity.pdbx_description
1 polymer ?
#
loop_
_entity_poly.entity_id
_entity_poly.type
_entity_poly.pdbx_seq_one_letter_code
_entity_poly.pdbx_strand_id
1 'polypeptide(L)'
;MFYPAHLNLDQQPCLVIGSGSYAERRVVALYRCGATVTWIGPESTPILDMLTQSNQIKSYNRKVVFEDLAESYLLVFIETGNKLMNSELFHRSSHIPLVNVHDVVHESTFASTSLVTTDELTVSVSTGGYSPALCRYIRQYIELIIGKDTINHPRGADIDSRLTWIQVVNGKFPLYPVGLILEGRTCLISQKIDKKRDYQKRFDLLKKCGAIITNQPTKNTFLAFTHQSYTAYSKLSEVLDQSDRSRFVTPKLIMNGDLIIGISPDSHISEDSERIQKIYDHLREQFTKNSYGKLLGLLGSLRPTVSKNLPLAEQRQQFYSSLILRSSWEKNPTQDNPKPIRDQITLDQDCCLAFGNPDCQIDCLLNAIRLQHYDSAQLKTKISNQVSISNTKNLDHHMLINTNLTHLSCQPDCLTESQTNAVAQQKYCASDLDHHMLINSNST
;
A
#
# COMPACT_ATOMS: atom_id res chain seq x y z
N MET A 1 -12.49 0.42 0.76
CA MET A 1 -11.70 -0.80 1.07
C MET A 1 -11.31 -1.44 -0.26
N PHE A 2 -10.19 -2.13 -0.33
CA PHE A 2 -9.73 -2.80 -1.54
C PHE A 2 -9.76 -4.31 -1.33
N TYR A 3 -10.04 -5.07 -2.40
CA TYR A 3 -9.94 -6.51 -2.39
C TYR A 3 -8.52 -6.93 -2.82
N PRO A 4 -7.74 -7.61 -1.97
CA PRO A 4 -6.39 -8.02 -2.33
C PRO A 4 -6.42 -9.11 -3.41
N ALA A 5 -5.68 -8.89 -4.49
CA ALA A 5 -5.52 -9.86 -5.57
C ALA A 5 -4.06 -9.88 -6.01
N HIS A 6 -3.49 -11.06 -6.21
CA HIS A 6 -2.13 -11.24 -6.73
C HIS A 6 -2.25 -11.70 -8.18
N LEU A 7 -1.90 -10.83 -9.11
CA LEU A 7 -2.11 -11.02 -10.55
C LEU A 7 -1.04 -11.92 -11.14
N ASN A 8 -1.45 -12.85 -11.99
CA ASN A 8 -0.53 -13.55 -12.88
C ASN A 8 -0.35 -12.72 -14.15
N LEU A 9 0.81 -12.09 -14.27
CA LEU A 9 1.16 -11.20 -15.39
C LEU A 9 2.09 -11.85 -16.42
N ASP A 10 2.38 -13.15 -16.30
CA ASP A 10 3.24 -13.84 -17.26
C ASP A 10 2.67 -13.72 -18.69
N GLN A 11 3.49 -13.17 -19.59
CA GLN A 11 3.17 -12.84 -20.98
C GLN A 11 1.95 -11.92 -21.15
N GLN A 12 1.59 -11.14 -20.12
CA GLN A 12 0.43 -10.26 -20.21
C GLN A 12 0.79 -8.86 -20.69
N PRO A 13 0.05 -8.31 -21.67
CA PRO A 13 0.30 -6.97 -22.18
C PRO A 13 -0.05 -5.94 -21.11
N CYS A 14 0.96 -5.15 -20.72
CA CYS A 14 0.80 -4.06 -19.76
C CYS A 14 1.36 -2.75 -20.33
N LEU A 15 0.67 -1.63 -20.08
CA LEU A 15 1.08 -0.30 -20.51
C LEU A 15 1.45 0.57 -19.30
N VAL A 16 2.55 1.30 -19.42
CA VAL A 16 2.92 2.37 -18.47
C VAL A 16 3.01 3.68 -19.24
N ILE A 17 2.13 4.62 -18.90
CA ILE A 17 2.14 5.99 -19.42
C ILE A 17 2.74 6.89 -18.35
N GLY A 18 3.82 7.60 -18.69
CA GLY A 18 4.47 8.58 -17.81
C GLY A 18 5.98 8.57 -17.92
N SER A 19 6.63 9.36 -17.07
CA SER A 19 8.08 9.56 -17.09
C SER A 19 8.74 9.39 -15.72
N GLY A 20 10.07 9.37 -15.70
CA GLY A 20 10.88 9.46 -14.49
C GLY A 20 10.74 8.25 -13.56
N SER A 21 11.00 8.48 -12.27
CA SER A 21 11.04 7.42 -11.25
C SER A 21 9.68 6.74 -11.00
N TYR A 22 8.56 7.41 -11.34
CA TYR A 22 7.25 6.78 -11.31
C TYR A 22 7.15 5.69 -12.37
N ALA A 23 7.41 6.04 -13.64
CA ALA A 23 7.32 5.11 -14.76
C ALA A 23 8.34 3.97 -14.63
N GLU A 24 9.59 4.29 -14.30
CA GLU A 24 10.66 3.32 -14.08
C GLU A 24 10.25 2.22 -13.09
N ARG A 25 9.77 2.60 -11.90
CA ARG A 25 9.34 1.64 -10.87
C ARG A 25 8.22 0.72 -11.35
N ARG A 26 7.26 1.23 -12.13
CA ARG A 26 6.16 0.42 -12.68
C ARG A 26 6.63 -0.52 -13.77
N VAL A 27 7.45 -0.02 -14.71
CA VAL A 27 8.01 -0.83 -15.78
C VAL A 27 8.84 -1.97 -15.22
N VAL A 28 9.76 -1.69 -14.29
CA VAL A 28 10.60 -2.71 -13.65
C VAL A 28 9.75 -3.75 -12.91
N ALA A 29 8.78 -3.32 -12.10
CA ALA A 29 7.94 -4.25 -11.34
C ALA A 29 7.11 -5.18 -12.24
N LEU A 30 6.49 -4.63 -13.30
CA LEU A 30 5.70 -5.40 -14.25
C LEU A 30 6.58 -6.37 -15.05
N TYR A 31 7.71 -5.90 -15.56
CA TYR A 31 8.68 -6.70 -16.31
C TYR A 31 9.18 -7.89 -15.49
N ARG A 32 9.49 -7.68 -14.20
CA ARG A 32 9.93 -8.75 -13.29
C ARG A 32 8.83 -9.76 -12.95
N CYS A 33 7.56 -9.40 -13.14
CA CYS A 33 6.42 -10.31 -13.02
C CYS A 33 6.07 -11.00 -14.35
N GLY A 34 6.93 -10.91 -15.37
CA GLY A 34 6.78 -11.57 -16.66
C GLY A 34 5.84 -10.87 -17.64
N ALA A 35 5.43 -9.63 -17.35
CA ALA A 35 4.58 -8.87 -18.23
C ALA A 35 5.30 -8.47 -19.53
N THR A 36 4.54 -8.43 -20.62
CA THR A 36 4.96 -7.78 -21.87
C THR A 36 4.68 -6.29 -21.73
N VAL A 37 5.72 -5.52 -21.40
CA VAL A 37 5.56 -4.10 -21.04
C VAL A 37 5.75 -3.19 -22.26
N THR A 38 4.76 -2.32 -22.49
CA THR A 38 4.88 -1.12 -23.31
C THR A 38 5.03 0.09 -22.40
N TRP A 39 6.02 0.95 -22.66
CA TRP A 39 6.22 2.22 -21.97
C TRP A 39 6.06 3.39 -22.93
N ILE A 40 5.34 4.44 -22.52
CA ILE A 40 5.16 5.68 -23.30
C ILE A 40 5.42 6.87 -22.39
N GLY A 41 6.42 7.69 -22.73
CA GLY A 41 6.75 8.89 -21.98
C GLY A 41 7.80 9.74 -22.68
N PRO A 42 7.78 11.07 -22.51
CA PRO A 42 8.75 11.98 -23.13
C PRO A 42 10.14 11.99 -22.48
N GLU A 43 10.28 11.44 -21.27
CA GLU A 43 11.54 11.49 -20.51
C GLU A 43 11.86 10.10 -19.95
N SER A 44 13.01 9.58 -20.38
CA SER A 44 13.54 8.29 -19.95
C SER A 44 14.47 8.46 -18.75
N THR A 45 14.62 7.37 -18.00
CA THR A 45 15.68 7.22 -17.00
C THR A 45 16.74 6.25 -17.53
N PRO A 46 17.95 6.21 -16.93
CA PRO A 46 18.98 5.25 -17.35
C PRO A 46 18.50 3.79 -17.37
N ILE A 47 17.62 3.40 -16.43
CA ILE A 47 17.05 2.05 -16.39
C ILE A 47 16.04 1.83 -17.51
N LEU A 48 15.17 2.81 -17.79
CA LEU A 48 14.23 2.70 -18.92
C LEU A 48 14.98 2.62 -20.25
N ASP A 49 16.02 3.45 -20.44
CA ASP A 49 16.86 3.42 -21.64
C ASP A 49 17.54 2.07 -21.85
N MET A 50 18.11 1.49 -20.80
CA MET A 50 18.78 0.20 -20.92
C MET A 50 17.78 -0.95 -21.16
N LEU A 51 16.58 -0.94 -20.56
CA LEU A 51 15.53 -1.92 -20.87
C LEU A 51 15.01 -1.79 -22.31
N THR A 52 14.91 -0.56 -22.82
CA THR A 52 14.56 -0.29 -24.21
C THR A 52 15.65 -0.79 -25.16
N GLN A 53 16.92 -0.43 -24.93
CA GLN A 53 18.04 -0.79 -25.80
C GLN A 53 18.30 -2.30 -25.84
N SER A 54 18.00 -3.00 -24.75
CA SER A 54 18.09 -4.46 -24.67
C SER A 54 16.84 -5.19 -25.22
N ASN A 55 15.88 -4.47 -25.80
CA ASN A 55 14.61 -4.99 -26.33
C ASN A 55 13.78 -5.78 -25.30
N GLN A 56 13.94 -5.46 -24.02
CA GLN A 56 13.19 -6.11 -22.94
C GLN A 56 11.78 -5.52 -22.78
N ILE A 57 11.58 -4.29 -23.25
CA ILE A 57 10.28 -3.60 -23.29
C ILE A 57 10.07 -2.93 -24.64
N LYS A 58 8.81 -2.71 -25.00
CA LYS A 58 8.45 -1.82 -26.12
C LYS A 58 8.39 -0.39 -25.57
N SER A 59 9.03 0.58 -26.20
CA SER A 59 9.01 1.97 -25.71
C SER A 59 8.75 2.99 -26.79
N TYR A 60 8.02 4.05 -26.42
CA TYR A 60 7.77 5.21 -27.26
C TYR A 60 8.19 6.48 -26.52
N ASN A 61 9.32 7.07 -26.93
CA ASN A 61 9.81 8.30 -26.34
C ASN A 61 9.06 9.52 -26.92
N ARG A 62 7.81 9.68 -26.48
CA ARG A 62 6.90 10.77 -26.85
C ARG A 62 5.77 10.87 -25.83
N LYS A 63 4.97 11.94 -25.94
CA LYS A 63 3.68 12.03 -25.25
C LYS A 63 2.72 10.95 -25.77
N VAL A 64 1.89 10.45 -24.87
CA VAL A 64 0.81 9.52 -25.18
C VAL A 64 -0.24 10.18 -26.08
N VAL A 65 -0.83 9.38 -26.96
CA VAL A 65 -2.01 9.72 -27.76
C VAL A 65 -3.12 8.70 -27.49
N PHE A 66 -4.37 9.04 -27.80
CA PHE A 66 -5.49 8.17 -27.44
C PHE A 66 -5.48 6.82 -28.15
N GLU A 67 -4.91 6.77 -29.36
CA GLU A 67 -4.75 5.57 -30.17
C GLU A 67 -3.83 4.54 -29.49
N ASP A 68 -2.97 4.97 -28.57
CA ASP A 68 -2.11 4.07 -27.80
C ASP A 68 -2.91 3.12 -26.91
N LEU A 69 -4.16 3.48 -26.56
CA LEU A 69 -5.06 2.63 -25.77
C LEU A 69 -5.83 1.62 -26.62
N ALA A 70 -5.68 1.63 -27.95
CA ALA A 70 -6.40 0.72 -28.85
C ALA A 70 -5.91 -0.73 -28.77
N GLU A 71 -4.66 -0.96 -28.34
CA GLU A 71 -4.13 -2.30 -28.13
C GLU A 71 -4.85 -3.00 -26.94
N SER A 72 -4.90 -4.32 -26.96
CA SER A 72 -5.58 -5.13 -25.92
C SER A 72 -4.70 -5.32 -24.68
N TYR A 73 -4.54 -4.28 -23.88
CA TYR A 73 -3.83 -4.37 -22.60
C TYR A 73 -4.68 -5.04 -21.51
N LEU A 74 -4.04 -5.84 -20.65
CA LEU A 74 -4.64 -6.31 -19.40
C LEU A 74 -4.61 -5.20 -18.34
N LEU A 75 -3.48 -4.49 -18.25
CA LEU A 75 -3.20 -3.51 -17.21
C LEU A 75 -2.59 -2.22 -17.77
N VAL A 76 -3.03 -1.06 -17.28
CA VAL A 76 -2.48 0.26 -17.61
C VAL A 76 -2.23 1.10 -16.36
N PHE A 77 -1.03 1.68 -16.27
CA PHE A 77 -0.71 2.79 -15.36
C PHE A 77 -0.72 4.12 -16.12
N ILE A 78 -1.35 5.15 -15.55
CA ILE A 78 -1.51 6.47 -16.16
C ILE A 78 -0.94 7.56 -15.22
N GLU A 79 0.10 8.26 -15.66
CA GLU A 79 0.57 9.51 -15.06
C GLU A 79 1.27 10.40 -16.09
N THR A 80 0.58 11.42 -16.62
CA THR A 80 1.13 12.31 -17.65
C THR A 80 1.65 13.65 -17.12
N GLY A 81 1.56 13.91 -15.82
CA GLY A 81 1.74 15.23 -15.22
C GLY A 81 0.55 16.18 -15.45
N ASN A 82 -0.42 15.79 -16.30
CA ASN A 82 -1.62 16.56 -16.58
C ASN A 82 -2.88 15.79 -16.15
N LYS A 83 -3.55 16.30 -15.11
CA LYS A 83 -4.75 15.66 -14.53
C LYS A 83 -5.92 15.53 -15.53
N LEU A 84 -6.12 16.50 -16.42
CA LEU A 84 -7.18 16.44 -17.42
C LEU A 84 -6.90 15.33 -18.44
N MET A 85 -5.66 15.26 -18.93
CA MET A 85 -5.23 14.18 -19.83
C MET A 85 -5.35 12.80 -19.16
N ASN A 86 -4.95 12.68 -17.89
CA ASN A 86 -5.10 11.43 -17.12
C ASN A 86 -6.56 10.96 -17.06
N SER A 87 -7.50 11.88 -16.78
CA SER A 87 -8.93 11.60 -16.72
C SER A 87 -9.50 11.18 -18.09
N GLU A 88 -9.12 11.86 -19.17
CA GLU A 88 -9.53 11.51 -20.53
C GLU A 88 -9.02 10.12 -20.95
N LEU A 89 -7.76 9.79 -20.64
CA LEU A 89 -7.19 8.46 -20.87
C LEU A 89 -7.93 7.39 -20.07
N PHE A 90 -8.29 7.68 -18.81
CA PHE A 90 -9.09 6.76 -18.00
C PHE A 90 -10.45 6.47 -18.65
N HIS A 91 -11.19 7.49 -19.06
CA HIS A 91 -12.49 7.30 -19.71
C HIS A 91 -12.40 6.47 -21.01
N ARG A 92 -11.33 6.67 -21.79
CA ARG A 92 -11.07 5.90 -23.01
C ARG A 92 -10.56 4.48 -22.76
N SER A 93 -10.10 4.18 -21.55
CA SER A 93 -9.60 2.85 -21.15
C SER A 93 -10.68 1.89 -20.64
N SER A 94 -11.98 2.19 -20.83
CA SER A 94 -13.09 1.39 -20.28
C SER A 94 -13.11 -0.10 -20.69
N HIS A 95 -12.54 -0.44 -21.84
CA HIS A 95 -12.37 -1.82 -22.29
C HIS A 95 -11.27 -2.56 -21.51
N ILE A 96 -10.27 -1.84 -21.02
CA ILE A 96 -9.13 -2.38 -20.28
C ILE A 96 -9.59 -2.89 -18.90
N PRO A 97 -9.20 -4.11 -18.49
CA PRO A 97 -9.55 -4.65 -17.17
C PRO A 97 -9.01 -3.86 -15.99
N LEU A 98 -7.71 -3.54 -16.03
CA LEU A 98 -7.00 -2.99 -14.89
C LEU A 98 -6.39 -1.65 -15.27
N VAL A 99 -6.95 -0.58 -14.74
CA VAL A 99 -6.47 0.79 -14.91
C VAL A 99 -6.16 1.40 -13.54
N ASN A 100 -4.98 2.01 -13.42
CA ASN A 100 -4.58 2.78 -12.27
C ASN A 100 -4.10 4.17 -12.73
N VAL A 101 -4.89 5.19 -12.41
CA VAL A 101 -4.47 6.59 -12.51
C VAL A 101 -3.78 6.96 -11.22
N HIS A 102 -2.55 7.49 -11.32
CA HIS A 102 -1.75 7.81 -10.16
C HIS A 102 -2.49 8.80 -9.24
N ASP A 103 -2.59 8.45 -7.95
CA ASP A 103 -3.26 9.23 -6.91
C ASP A 103 -4.75 9.58 -7.13
N VAL A 104 -5.43 8.95 -8.10
CA VAL A 104 -6.85 9.17 -8.38
C VAL A 104 -7.65 7.87 -8.28
N VAL A 105 -8.09 7.54 -7.05
CA VAL A 105 -8.80 6.28 -6.74
C VAL A 105 -10.13 6.13 -7.49
N HIS A 106 -10.90 7.22 -7.66
CA HIS A 106 -12.20 7.16 -8.35
C HIS A 106 -12.07 6.97 -9.86
N GLU A 107 -10.90 7.31 -10.43
CA GLU A 107 -10.52 7.04 -11.81
C GLU A 107 -9.57 5.82 -11.87
N SER A 108 -9.86 4.80 -11.07
CA SER A 108 -9.07 3.58 -11.02
C SER A 108 -9.96 2.35 -10.80
N THR A 109 -9.44 1.21 -11.25
CA THR A 109 -10.03 -0.13 -11.02
C THR A 109 -9.24 -0.94 -10.00
N PHE A 110 -7.99 -0.54 -9.75
CA PHE A 110 -7.16 -1.10 -8.69
C PHE A 110 -6.28 0.00 -8.11
N ALA A 111 -5.86 -0.19 -6.86
CA ALA A 111 -4.82 0.59 -6.22
C ALA A 111 -3.54 -0.24 -6.14
N SER A 112 -2.40 0.44 -6.24
CA SER A 112 -1.12 -0.14 -5.84
C SER A 112 -1.15 -0.49 -4.36
N THR A 113 -0.63 -1.65 -4.00
CA THR A 113 -0.47 -2.05 -2.59
C THR A 113 0.96 -1.82 -2.13
N SER A 114 1.14 -1.61 -0.83
CA SER A 114 2.47 -1.72 -0.25
C SER A 114 2.83 -3.19 -0.23
N LEU A 115 3.99 -3.56 -0.74
CA LEU A 115 4.34 -4.95 -0.92
C LEU A 115 5.77 -5.22 -0.45
N VAL A 116 6.03 -6.48 -0.13
CA VAL A 116 7.36 -7.06 0.07
C VAL A 116 7.38 -8.34 -0.73
N THR A 117 8.23 -8.42 -1.74
CA THR A 117 8.41 -9.64 -2.52
C THR A 117 9.83 -10.16 -2.35
N THR A 118 9.91 -11.45 -2.06
CA THR A 118 11.14 -12.22 -1.96
C THR A 118 11.06 -13.38 -2.94
N ASP A 119 12.14 -14.13 -3.10
CA ASP A 119 12.16 -15.31 -3.98
C ASP A 119 11.24 -16.44 -3.47
N GLU A 120 10.74 -16.35 -2.23
CA GLU A 120 9.90 -17.38 -1.62
C GLU A 120 8.42 -17.03 -1.52
N LEU A 121 8.09 -15.74 -1.42
CA LEU A 121 6.73 -15.29 -1.19
C LEU A 121 6.54 -13.80 -1.47
N THR A 122 5.29 -13.44 -1.75
CA THR A 122 4.81 -12.07 -1.86
C THR A 122 3.89 -11.74 -0.69
N VAL A 123 4.18 -10.66 0.03
CA VAL A 123 3.29 -10.07 1.03
C VAL A 123 2.78 -8.72 0.56
N SER A 124 1.47 -8.53 0.57
CA SER A 124 0.81 -7.25 0.31
C SER A 124 0.17 -6.72 1.59
N VAL A 125 0.39 -5.45 1.91
CA VAL A 125 -0.17 -4.72 3.04
C VAL A 125 -1.10 -3.63 2.51
N SER A 126 -2.33 -3.60 3.04
CA SER A 126 -3.29 -2.55 2.78
C SER A 126 -3.87 -2.04 4.09
N THR A 127 -3.81 -0.72 4.27
CA THR A 127 -4.44 -0.03 5.39
C THR A 127 -5.79 0.58 5.00
N GLY A 128 -6.44 0.07 3.95
CA GLY A 128 -7.70 0.62 3.43
C GLY A 128 -7.59 2.08 2.95
N GLY A 129 -6.36 2.56 2.75
CA GLY A 129 -6.05 3.95 2.46
C GLY A 129 -6.12 4.87 3.67
N TYR A 130 -6.27 4.39 4.92
CA TYR A 130 -6.39 5.23 6.12
C TYR A 130 -5.06 5.79 6.63
N SER A 131 -3.95 5.05 6.49
CA SER A 131 -2.62 5.50 6.93
C SER A 131 -1.51 4.89 6.06
N PRO A 132 -0.92 5.67 5.13
CA PRO A 132 0.28 5.26 4.39
C PRO A 132 1.49 5.02 5.30
N ALA A 133 1.68 5.86 6.33
CA ALA A 133 2.78 5.72 7.28
C ALA A 133 2.71 4.38 8.05
N LEU A 134 1.52 3.95 8.51
CA LEU A 134 1.36 2.66 9.20
C LEU A 134 1.58 1.49 8.22
N CYS A 135 1.16 1.67 6.97
CA CYS A 135 1.40 0.71 5.89
C CYS A 135 2.91 0.50 5.69
N ARG A 136 3.69 1.59 5.60
CA ARG A 136 5.15 1.58 5.48
C ARG A 136 5.82 0.91 6.69
N TYR A 137 5.37 1.22 7.91
CA TYR A 137 5.87 0.59 9.13
C TYR A 137 5.65 -0.92 9.13
N ILE A 138 4.43 -1.37 8.82
CA ILE A 138 4.09 -2.80 8.77
C ILE A 138 4.92 -3.51 7.68
N ARG A 139 5.07 -2.88 6.51
CA ARG A 139 5.92 -3.38 5.41
C ARG A 139 7.37 -3.58 5.88
N GLN A 140 7.97 -2.57 6.51
CA GLN A 140 9.34 -2.65 7.05
C GLN A 140 9.48 -3.73 8.12
N TYR A 141 8.48 -3.87 9.01
CA TYR A 141 8.46 -4.94 10.00
C TYR A 141 8.45 -6.34 9.34
N ILE A 142 7.68 -6.51 8.27
CA ILE A 142 7.65 -7.75 7.50
C ILE A 142 9.00 -8.00 6.82
N GLU A 143 9.65 -6.97 6.25
CA GLU A 143 10.99 -7.09 5.65
C GLU A 143 12.04 -7.62 6.63
N LEU A 144 11.93 -7.28 7.92
CA LEU A 144 12.83 -7.81 8.96
C LEU A 144 12.66 -9.31 9.19
N ILE A 145 11.48 -9.87 8.87
CA ILE A 145 11.16 -11.28 9.10
C ILE A 145 11.49 -12.12 7.86
N ILE A 146 11.09 -11.65 6.68
CA ILE A 146 11.17 -12.45 5.44
C ILE A 146 12.32 -12.03 4.52
N GLY A 147 12.94 -10.87 4.77
CA GLY A 147 13.93 -10.27 3.90
C GLY A 147 13.40 -9.00 3.21
N LYS A 148 14.34 -8.16 2.74
CA LYS A 148 14.02 -6.95 1.98
C LYS A 148 13.40 -7.31 0.63
N ASP A 149 12.56 -6.42 0.13
CA ASP A 149 11.94 -6.56 -1.19
C ASP A 149 13.01 -6.62 -2.29
N THR A 150 13.29 -7.82 -2.79
CA THR A 150 14.29 -8.05 -3.83
C THR A 150 13.77 -7.65 -5.20
N ILE A 151 12.44 -7.47 -5.34
CA ILE A 151 11.76 -7.30 -6.63
C ILE A 151 11.53 -5.83 -6.99
N ASN A 152 11.03 -5.05 -6.03
CA ASN A 152 10.64 -3.66 -6.27
C ASN A 152 11.63 -2.66 -5.67
N HIS A 153 12.54 -3.13 -4.80
CA HIS A 153 13.59 -2.33 -4.17
C HIS A 153 14.95 -3.05 -4.21
N PRO A 154 15.51 -3.32 -5.41
CA PRO A 154 16.79 -4.01 -5.54
C PRO A 154 17.93 -3.25 -4.81
N ARG A 155 18.91 -3.96 -4.25
CA ARG A 155 20.04 -3.31 -3.55
C ARG A 155 21.02 -2.69 -4.56
N GLY A 156 21.79 -1.68 -4.15
CA GLY A 156 22.76 -1.01 -5.05
C GLY A 156 23.77 -1.93 -5.73
N ALA A 157 24.29 -2.95 -5.03
CA ALA A 157 25.17 -3.98 -5.61
C ALA A 157 24.47 -4.91 -6.62
N ASP A 158 23.13 -4.93 -6.61
CA ASP A 158 22.28 -5.69 -7.51
C ASP A 158 22.02 -4.91 -8.82
N ILE A 159 22.14 -3.57 -8.79
CA ILE A 159 21.85 -2.71 -9.94
C ILE A 159 22.93 -2.87 -11.02
N ASP A 160 24.21 -2.97 -10.63
CA ASP A 160 25.35 -3.11 -11.56
C ASP A 160 25.53 -4.54 -12.12
N SER A 161 24.95 -5.56 -11.47
CA SER A 161 25.15 -6.96 -11.84
C SER A 161 23.89 -7.72 -12.30
N ARG A 162 22.68 -7.13 -12.22
CA ARG A 162 21.39 -7.86 -12.34
C ARG A 162 20.29 -7.22 -13.19
N LEU A 163 20.64 -6.66 -14.34
CA LEU A 163 19.69 -6.67 -15.48
C LEU A 163 19.90 -7.88 -16.38
N THR A 164 20.97 -8.65 -16.12
CA THR A 164 21.38 -9.82 -16.90
C THR A 164 20.52 -11.05 -16.67
N TRP A 165 19.78 -11.20 -15.57
CA TRP A 165 18.80 -12.28 -15.46
C TRP A 165 17.64 -11.83 -14.58
N ILE A 166 16.44 -11.69 -15.15
CA ILE A 166 15.26 -12.19 -14.45
C ILE A 166 15.62 -13.64 -14.14
N GLN A 167 16.09 -13.94 -12.93
CA GLN A 167 16.13 -15.32 -12.50
C GLN A 167 14.68 -15.72 -12.32
N VAL A 168 14.10 -16.17 -13.43
CA VAL A 168 12.91 -16.97 -13.42
C VAL A 168 13.33 -18.22 -12.64
N VAL A 169 13.16 -18.20 -11.33
CA VAL A 169 13.41 -19.38 -10.51
C VAL A 169 12.52 -20.47 -11.10
N ASN A 170 13.11 -21.56 -11.60
CA ASN A 170 12.40 -22.70 -12.18
C ASN A 170 11.34 -22.38 -13.27
N GLY A 171 11.46 -21.28 -14.03
CA GLY A 171 10.54 -21.01 -15.14
C GLY A 171 9.19 -20.37 -14.81
N LYS A 172 8.94 -19.89 -13.57
CA LYS A 172 7.74 -19.09 -13.24
C LYS A 172 8.08 -17.70 -12.66
N PHE A 173 7.19 -16.75 -12.89
CA PHE A 173 7.29 -15.36 -12.45
C PHE A 173 6.53 -15.10 -11.15
N PRO A 174 6.99 -14.14 -10.32
CA PRO A 174 6.26 -13.71 -9.13
C PRO A 174 4.91 -13.07 -9.52
N LEU A 175 3.92 -13.24 -8.65
CA LEU A 175 2.61 -12.60 -8.82
C LEU A 175 2.68 -11.10 -8.47
N TYR A 176 1.96 -10.27 -9.21
CA TYR A 176 1.91 -8.82 -9.01
C TYR A 176 0.75 -8.41 -8.08
N PRO A 177 1.00 -7.94 -6.85
CA PRO A 177 -0.06 -7.67 -5.88
C PRO A 177 -0.77 -6.33 -6.11
N VAL A 178 -2.10 -6.37 -6.17
CA VAL A 178 -2.97 -5.20 -6.33
C VAL A 178 -4.12 -5.21 -5.32
N GLY A 179 -4.66 -4.03 -5.05
CA GLY A 179 -5.90 -3.86 -4.31
C GLY A 179 -7.03 -3.49 -5.27
N LEU A 180 -7.86 -4.46 -5.66
CA LEU A 180 -8.97 -4.23 -6.56
C LEU A 180 -10.03 -3.32 -5.91
N ILE A 181 -10.50 -2.35 -6.69
CA ILE A 181 -11.61 -1.45 -6.32
C ILE A 181 -12.87 -2.12 -6.85
N LEU A 182 -13.71 -2.65 -5.97
CA LEU A 182 -14.87 -3.46 -6.37
C LEU A 182 -16.22 -2.76 -6.19
N GLU A 183 -16.24 -1.55 -5.65
CA GLU A 183 -17.49 -0.80 -5.44
C GLU A 183 -18.28 -0.68 -6.74
N GLY A 184 -19.52 -1.20 -6.74
CA GLY A 184 -20.42 -1.21 -7.88
C GLY A 184 -20.05 -2.19 -9.02
N ARG A 185 -19.00 -3.00 -8.87
CA ARG A 185 -18.55 -3.95 -9.91
C ARG A 185 -19.13 -5.34 -9.69
N THR A 186 -19.58 -5.96 -10.79
CA THR A 186 -20.15 -7.31 -10.77
C THR A 186 -19.08 -8.38 -10.60
N CYS A 187 -19.21 -9.22 -9.59
CA CYS A 187 -18.35 -10.37 -9.33
C CYS A 187 -19.16 -11.67 -9.40
N LEU A 188 -18.73 -12.61 -10.25
CA LEU A 188 -19.34 -13.92 -10.42
C LEU A 188 -18.76 -14.92 -9.42
N ILE A 189 -19.64 -15.72 -8.83
CA ILE A 189 -19.28 -16.91 -8.05
C ILE A 189 -20.02 -18.10 -8.67
N SER A 190 -19.32 -19.00 -9.37
CA SER A 190 -19.96 -19.93 -10.29
C SER A 190 -20.80 -21.03 -9.65
N GLN A 191 -20.63 -21.35 -8.36
CA GLN A 191 -21.38 -22.41 -7.67
C GLN A 191 -21.61 -22.10 -6.17
N LYS A 192 -22.44 -22.92 -5.51
CA LYS A 192 -22.67 -22.87 -4.06
C LYS A 192 -21.32 -22.96 -3.36
N ILE A 193 -21.04 -21.93 -2.56
CA ILE A 193 -19.88 -21.80 -1.67
C ILE A 193 -19.63 -23.16 -1.01
N ASP A 194 -18.50 -23.79 -1.33
CA ASP A 194 -18.02 -24.91 -0.55
C ASP A 194 -17.86 -24.40 0.89
N LYS A 195 -18.38 -25.13 1.89
CA LYS A 195 -18.45 -24.67 3.29
C LYS A 195 -17.07 -24.50 3.94
N LYS A 196 -15.98 -24.64 3.18
CA LYS A 196 -14.62 -24.32 3.61
C LYS A 196 -14.58 -22.88 4.12
N ARG A 197 -14.13 -22.75 5.37
CA ARG A 197 -14.07 -21.49 6.13
C ARG A 197 -13.28 -20.38 5.41
N ASP A 198 -12.36 -20.73 4.51
CA ASP A 198 -11.54 -19.76 3.79
C ASP A 198 -12.34 -19.01 2.70
N TYR A 199 -13.15 -19.72 1.90
CA TYR A 199 -13.96 -19.08 0.86
C TYR A 199 -15.01 -18.12 1.44
N GLN A 200 -15.62 -18.48 2.57
CA GLN A 200 -16.57 -17.58 3.24
C GLN A 200 -15.93 -16.22 3.58
N LYS A 201 -14.70 -16.21 4.11
CA LYS A 201 -13.98 -14.96 4.41
C LYS A 201 -13.73 -14.12 3.16
N ARG A 202 -13.34 -14.77 2.05
CA ARG A 202 -13.14 -14.10 0.76
C ARG A 202 -14.44 -13.45 0.27
N PHE A 203 -15.57 -14.15 0.37
CA PHE A 203 -16.86 -13.63 -0.06
C PHE A 203 -17.41 -12.52 0.84
N ASP A 204 -17.21 -12.61 2.15
CA ASP A 204 -17.55 -11.53 3.07
C ASP A 204 -16.72 -10.28 2.78
N LEU A 205 -15.45 -10.46 2.40
CA LEU A 205 -14.59 -9.36 1.97
C LEU A 205 -15.04 -8.73 0.65
N LEU A 206 -15.50 -9.51 -0.34
CA LEU A 206 -16.09 -8.95 -1.57
C LEU A 206 -17.25 -8.01 -1.26
N LYS A 207 -18.18 -8.45 -0.39
CA LYS A 207 -19.32 -7.63 0.06
C LYS A 207 -18.84 -6.37 0.77
N LYS A 208 -17.85 -6.49 1.67
CA LYS A 208 -17.27 -5.34 2.38
C LYS A 208 -16.57 -4.35 1.43
N CYS A 209 -16.08 -4.82 0.29
CA CYS A 209 -15.51 -3.98 -0.77
C CYS A 209 -16.56 -3.36 -1.71
N GLY A 210 -17.86 -3.61 -1.50
CA GLY A 210 -18.95 -3.06 -2.30
C GLY A 210 -19.20 -3.77 -3.63
N ALA A 211 -18.71 -5.01 -3.78
CA ALA A 211 -18.95 -5.82 -4.98
C ALA A 211 -20.42 -6.22 -5.12
N ILE A 212 -20.93 -6.19 -6.35
CA ILE A 212 -22.24 -6.76 -6.71
C ILE A 212 -22.03 -8.24 -7.00
N ILE A 213 -22.52 -9.13 -6.12
CA ILE A 213 -22.30 -10.57 -6.28
C ILE A 213 -23.42 -11.20 -7.12
N THR A 214 -23.04 -11.98 -8.13
CA THR A 214 -23.95 -12.77 -8.98
C THR A 214 -23.50 -14.22 -9.04
N ASN A 215 -24.45 -15.13 -9.27
CA ASN A 215 -24.20 -16.55 -9.56
C ASN A 215 -24.37 -16.87 -11.06
N GLN A 216 -24.74 -15.89 -11.88
CA GLN A 216 -24.87 -16.03 -13.32
C GLN A 216 -23.87 -15.12 -14.04
N PRO A 217 -23.14 -15.63 -15.03
CA PRO A 217 -22.19 -14.82 -15.80
C PRO A 217 -22.95 -13.73 -16.57
N THR A 218 -22.39 -12.52 -16.55
CA THR A 218 -22.86 -11.39 -17.34
C THR A 218 -21.73 -10.86 -18.23
N LYS A 219 -22.04 -10.12 -19.29
CA LYS A 219 -21.02 -9.46 -20.13
C LYS A 219 -20.14 -8.48 -19.35
N ASN A 220 -20.63 -7.96 -18.22
CA ASN A 220 -19.96 -6.96 -17.40
C ASN A 220 -19.30 -7.57 -16.15
N THR A 221 -19.07 -8.88 -16.14
CA THR A 221 -18.42 -9.53 -14.99
C THR A 221 -16.97 -9.04 -14.91
N PHE A 222 -16.65 -8.33 -13.83
CA PHE A 222 -15.31 -7.83 -13.60
C PHE A 222 -14.39 -8.95 -13.11
N LEU A 223 -14.85 -9.69 -12.10
CA LEU A 223 -14.12 -10.75 -11.42
C LEU A 223 -14.95 -12.03 -11.41
N ALA A 224 -14.35 -13.19 -11.60
CA ALA A 224 -15.02 -14.48 -11.45
C ALA A 224 -14.23 -15.45 -10.57
N PHE A 225 -14.92 -16.09 -9.63
CA PHE A 225 -14.42 -17.22 -8.85
C PHE A 225 -15.09 -18.49 -9.35
N THR A 226 -14.29 -19.43 -9.86
CA THR A 226 -14.82 -20.58 -10.60
C THR A 226 -14.04 -21.86 -10.29
N HIS A 227 -14.64 -23.03 -10.56
CA HIS A 227 -13.94 -24.33 -10.53
C HIS A 227 -13.40 -24.74 -11.91
N GLN A 228 -13.78 -24.03 -12.96
CA GLN A 228 -13.31 -24.22 -14.32
C GLN A 228 -12.96 -22.88 -14.95
N SER A 229 -11.97 -22.84 -15.84
CA SER A 229 -11.56 -21.59 -16.49
C SER A 229 -12.70 -21.04 -17.36
N TYR A 230 -13.25 -19.89 -16.98
CA TYR A 230 -14.21 -19.13 -17.77
C TYR A 230 -13.54 -17.86 -18.27
N THR A 231 -13.03 -17.88 -19.50
CA THR A 231 -12.40 -16.72 -20.12
C THR A 231 -13.39 -15.83 -20.87
N ALA A 232 -14.55 -16.37 -21.27
CA ALA A 232 -15.48 -15.68 -22.18
C ALA A 232 -16.30 -14.56 -21.53
N TYR A 233 -16.40 -14.50 -20.19
CA TYR A 233 -17.36 -13.62 -19.51
C TYR A 233 -16.75 -12.70 -18.45
N SER A 234 -15.55 -12.99 -17.95
CA SER A 234 -14.91 -12.18 -16.90
C SER A 234 -13.57 -11.62 -17.35
N LYS A 235 -13.33 -10.34 -17.05
CA LYS A 235 -12.05 -9.69 -17.30
C LYS A 235 -10.91 -10.31 -16.46
N LEU A 236 -11.22 -10.81 -15.27
CA LEU A 236 -10.29 -11.50 -14.35
C LEU A 236 -10.96 -12.73 -13.73
N SER A 237 -10.25 -13.86 -13.68
CA SER A 237 -10.75 -15.12 -13.10
C SER A 237 -9.75 -15.78 -12.15
N GLU A 238 -10.27 -16.33 -11.06
CA GLU A 238 -9.57 -17.22 -10.13
C GLU A 238 -10.22 -18.60 -10.17
N VAL A 239 -9.42 -19.61 -10.50
CA VAL A 239 -9.82 -21.02 -10.49
C VAL A 239 -9.46 -21.60 -9.12
N LEU A 240 -10.46 -21.76 -8.25
CA LEU A 240 -10.27 -21.96 -6.81
C LEU A 240 -9.44 -23.20 -6.44
N ASP A 241 -9.43 -24.24 -7.27
CA ASP A 241 -8.68 -25.48 -7.02
C ASP A 241 -7.44 -25.62 -7.92
N GLN A 242 -7.17 -24.64 -8.79
CA GLN A 242 -6.08 -24.68 -9.78
C GLN A 242 -5.49 -23.27 -9.96
N SER A 243 -4.75 -22.80 -8.97
CA SER A 243 -4.14 -21.47 -8.94
C SER A 243 -3.30 -21.16 -10.19
N ASP A 244 -2.57 -22.15 -10.72
CA ASP A 244 -1.77 -22.01 -11.96
C ASP A 244 -2.58 -21.60 -13.20
N ARG A 245 -3.90 -21.87 -13.22
CA ARG A 245 -4.81 -21.51 -14.33
C ARG A 245 -5.51 -20.17 -14.11
N SER A 246 -5.20 -19.48 -13.03
CA SER A 246 -5.87 -18.26 -12.63
C SER A 246 -5.19 -17.01 -13.20
N ARG A 247 -6.00 -16.02 -13.61
CA ARG A 247 -5.52 -14.67 -13.96
C ARG A 247 -5.09 -13.88 -12.72
N PHE A 248 -5.66 -14.22 -11.57
CA PHE A 248 -5.28 -13.71 -10.26
C PHE A 248 -5.53 -14.77 -9.21
N VAL A 249 -4.82 -14.67 -8.09
CA VAL A 249 -5.05 -15.49 -6.89
C VAL A 249 -5.43 -14.56 -5.74
N THR A 250 -6.41 -14.97 -4.94
CA THR A 250 -6.67 -14.29 -3.67
C THR A 250 -5.66 -14.81 -2.65
N PRO A 251 -4.77 -13.94 -2.12
CA PRO A 251 -3.75 -14.37 -1.18
C PRO A 251 -4.37 -14.87 0.13
N LYS A 252 -3.61 -15.63 0.92
CA LYS A 252 -4.01 -16.00 2.29
C LYS A 252 -4.09 -14.73 3.16
N LEU A 253 -5.25 -14.51 3.78
CA LEU A 253 -5.57 -13.23 4.41
C LEU A 253 -5.36 -13.24 5.93
N ILE A 254 -4.77 -12.15 6.42
CA ILE A 254 -4.78 -11.70 7.81
C ILE A 254 -5.51 -10.37 7.84
N MET A 255 -6.60 -10.29 8.60
CA MET A 255 -7.47 -9.11 8.64
C MET A 255 -7.69 -8.64 10.08
N ASN A 256 -7.61 -7.33 10.29
CA ASN A 256 -7.99 -6.67 11.55
C ASN A 256 -8.61 -5.30 11.25
N GLY A 257 -9.94 -5.21 11.24
CA GLY A 257 -10.66 -4.03 10.77
C GLY A 257 -10.42 -3.80 9.27
N ASP A 258 -9.82 -2.67 8.92
CA ASP A 258 -9.45 -2.31 7.54
C ASP A 258 -7.96 -2.55 7.21
N LEU A 259 -7.21 -3.09 8.17
CA LEU A 259 -5.89 -3.65 7.90
C LEU A 259 -6.06 -5.03 7.24
N ILE A 260 -5.47 -5.19 6.07
CA ILE A 260 -5.42 -6.44 5.32
C ILE A 260 -3.97 -6.73 4.99
N ILE A 261 -3.50 -7.92 5.35
CA ILE A 261 -2.21 -8.47 4.92
C ILE A 261 -2.51 -9.74 4.13
N GLY A 262 -2.09 -9.76 2.87
CA GLY A 262 -2.21 -10.89 1.97
C GLY A 262 -0.85 -11.55 1.79
N ILE A 263 -0.77 -12.86 1.95
CA ILE A 263 0.46 -13.64 1.78
C ILE A 263 0.20 -14.71 0.71
N SER A 264 1.03 -14.72 -0.33
CA SER A 264 1.06 -15.81 -1.31
C SER A 264 2.48 -16.37 -1.37
N PRO A 265 2.66 -17.70 -1.27
CA PRO A 265 3.94 -18.30 -1.60
C PRO A 265 4.27 -18.04 -3.07
N ASP A 266 5.55 -18.08 -3.40
CA ASP A 266 5.97 -18.18 -4.78
C ASP A 266 5.39 -19.44 -5.42
N SER A 267 5.12 -19.37 -6.71
CA SER A 267 4.50 -20.42 -7.53
C SER A 267 5.20 -21.79 -7.54
N HIS A 268 6.44 -21.89 -7.04
CA HIS A 268 7.17 -23.16 -6.85
C HIS A 268 7.14 -23.70 -5.43
N ILE A 269 6.68 -22.90 -4.48
CA ILE A 269 6.64 -23.25 -3.07
C ILE A 269 5.22 -23.68 -2.72
N SER A 270 5.10 -24.87 -2.13
CA SER A 270 3.80 -25.36 -1.65
C SER A 270 3.22 -24.43 -0.59
N GLU A 271 1.92 -24.16 -0.66
CA GLU A 271 1.17 -23.45 0.40
C GLU A 271 1.29 -24.15 1.77
N ASP A 272 1.55 -25.46 1.78
CA ASP A 272 1.76 -26.27 2.99
C ASP A 272 3.20 -26.22 3.53
N SER A 273 4.07 -25.39 2.95
CA SER A 273 5.44 -25.19 3.44
C SER A 273 5.44 -24.77 4.92
N GLU A 274 6.09 -25.56 5.78
CA GLU A 274 6.16 -25.32 7.22
C GLU A 274 6.71 -23.92 7.53
N ARG A 275 7.67 -23.45 6.73
CA ARG A 275 8.24 -22.10 6.86
C ARG A 275 7.22 -21.01 6.54
N ILE A 276 6.47 -21.14 5.44
CA ILE A 276 5.42 -20.19 5.05
C ILE A 276 4.31 -20.18 6.10
N GLN A 277 3.95 -21.34 6.63
CA GLN A 277 2.95 -21.46 7.70
C GLN A 277 3.43 -20.79 9.00
N LYS A 278 4.70 -20.95 9.40
CA LYS A 278 5.29 -20.24 10.55
C LYS A 278 5.26 -18.72 10.37
N ILE A 279 5.61 -18.22 9.17
CA ILE A 279 5.54 -16.79 8.84
C ILE A 279 4.10 -16.30 8.95
N TYR A 280 3.15 -17.03 8.37
CA TYR A 280 1.73 -16.70 8.44
C TYR A 280 1.23 -16.61 9.89
N ASP A 281 1.53 -17.61 10.72
CA ASP A 281 1.06 -17.65 12.11
C ASP A 281 1.68 -16.53 12.96
N HIS A 282 2.97 -16.24 12.77
CA HIS A 282 3.65 -15.13 13.42
C HIS A 282 3.01 -13.77 13.05
N LEU A 283 2.84 -13.51 11.75
CA LEU A 283 2.22 -12.26 11.29
C LEU A 283 0.76 -12.16 11.72
N ARG A 284 0.02 -13.28 11.71
CA ARG A 284 -1.37 -13.33 12.16
C ARG A 284 -1.46 -12.99 13.64
N GLU A 285 -0.64 -13.59 14.49
CA GLU A 285 -0.59 -13.26 15.91
C GLU A 285 -0.27 -11.78 16.12
N GLN A 286 0.79 -11.29 15.47
CA GLN A 286 1.24 -9.92 15.59
C GLN A 286 0.17 -8.90 15.21
N PHE A 287 -0.52 -9.06 14.09
CA PHE A 287 -1.42 -8.03 13.56
C PHE A 287 -2.88 -8.21 13.94
N THR A 288 -3.31 -9.38 14.39
CA THR A 288 -4.69 -9.60 14.88
C THR A 288 -4.84 -9.34 16.38
N LYS A 289 -3.86 -9.72 17.21
CA LYS A 289 -3.98 -9.57 18.67
C LYS A 289 -3.54 -8.21 19.19
N ASN A 290 -2.65 -7.51 18.50
CA ASN A 290 -2.05 -6.26 19.00
C ASN A 290 -2.79 -5.00 18.56
N SER A 291 -4.12 -5.02 18.45
CA SER A 291 -4.97 -3.82 18.24
C SER A 291 -4.67 -2.92 17.03
N TYR A 292 -3.91 -3.41 16.03
CA TYR A 292 -3.58 -2.62 14.83
C TYR A 292 -4.82 -2.12 14.07
N GLY A 293 -5.92 -2.89 14.06
CA GLY A 293 -7.18 -2.44 13.46
C GLY A 293 -7.78 -1.21 14.18
N LYS A 294 -7.70 -1.15 15.51
CA LYS A 294 -8.16 -0.01 16.31
C LYS A 294 -7.24 1.20 16.12
N LEU A 295 -5.92 0.98 16.10
CA LEU A 295 -4.94 2.03 15.78
C LEU A 295 -5.22 2.63 14.40
N LEU A 296 -5.46 1.79 13.40
CA LEU A 296 -5.77 2.25 12.06
C LEU A 296 -7.05 3.09 12.02
N GLY A 297 -8.08 2.68 12.75
CA GLY A 297 -9.31 3.46 12.92
C GLY A 297 -9.05 4.83 13.55
N LEU A 298 -8.24 4.90 14.60
CA LEU A 298 -7.82 6.17 15.23
C LEU A 298 -7.10 7.07 14.24
N LEU A 299 -6.07 6.57 13.56
CA LEU A 299 -5.28 7.32 12.57
C LEU A 299 -6.16 7.85 11.43
N GLY A 300 -7.08 7.01 10.95
CA GLY A 300 -8.09 7.38 9.95
C GLY A 300 -9.00 8.51 10.43
N SER A 301 -9.43 8.47 11.70
CA SER A 301 -10.31 9.47 12.29
C SER A 301 -9.67 10.85 12.46
N LEU A 302 -8.32 10.92 12.50
CA LEU A 302 -7.55 12.16 12.61
C LEU A 302 -7.46 12.91 11.28
N ARG A 303 -7.68 12.24 10.14
CA ARG A 303 -7.48 12.83 8.81
C ARG A 303 -8.18 14.16 8.59
N PRO A 304 -9.49 14.34 8.91
CA PRO A 304 -10.16 15.61 8.68
C PRO A 304 -9.50 16.76 9.45
N THR A 305 -9.12 16.51 10.70
CA THR A 305 -8.43 17.49 11.54
C THR A 305 -7.04 17.81 11.01
N VAL A 306 -6.27 16.79 10.63
CA VAL A 306 -4.90 16.94 10.10
C VAL A 306 -4.93 17.69 8.77
N SER A 307 -5.80 17.31 7.83
CA SER A 307 -5.93 17.99 6.54
C SER A 307 -6.38 19.44 6.66
N LYS A 308 -7.23 19.76 7.65
CA LYS A 308 -7.68 21.13 7.90
C LYS A 308 -6.56 22.02 8.45
N ASN A 309 -5.71 21.48 9.32
CA ASN A 309 -4.69 22.26 10.05
C ASN A 309 -3.29 22.20 9.40
N LEU A 310 -3.00 21.18 8.59
CA LEU A 310 -1.73 21.00 7.88
C LEU A 310 -2.02 20.92 6.37
N PRO A 311 -2.03 22.07 5.66
CA PRO A 311 -2.46 22.14 4.26
C PRO A 311 -1.45 21.51 3.28
N LEU A 312 -0.16 21.48 3.64
CA LEU A 312 0.88 20.87 2.82
C LEU A 312 0.94 19.35 3.00
N ALA A 313 1.11 18.60 1.91
CA ALA A 313 1.20 17.15 1.94
C ALA A 313 2.36 16.65 2.81
N GLU A 314 3.53 17.26 2.65
CA GLU A 314 4.75 16.94 3.40
C GLU A 314 4.55 17.09 4.92
N GLN A 315 3.88 18.16 5.38
CA GLN A 315 3.58 18.35 6.80
C GLN A 315 2.69 17.24 7.36
N ARG A 316 1.69 16.81 6.59
CA ARG A 316 0.82 15.69 6.99
C ARG A 316 1.60 14.38 7.05
N GLN A 317 2.47 14.13 6.07
CA GLN A 317 3.33 12.96 6.05
C GLN A 317 4.24 12.93 7.28
N GLN A 318 4.91 14.04 7.58
CA GLN A 318 5.78 14.17 8.75
C GLN A 318 5.01 13.93 10.05
N PHE A 319 3.81 14.49 10.19
CA PHE A 319 2.95 14.27 11.36
C PHE A 319 2.59 12.79 11.56
N TYR A 320 2.12 12.09 10.51
CA TYR A 320 1.80 10.67 10.64
C TYR A 320 3.06 9.82 10.87
N SER A 321 4.18 10.21 10.26
CA SER A 321 5.46 9.53 10.45
C SER A 321 5.95 9.66 11.88
N SER A 322 5.86 10.84 12.51
CA SER A 322 6.27 11.02 13.90
C SER A 322 5.37 10.28 14.91
N LEU A 323 4.10 10.03 14.56
CA LEU A 323 3.21 9.19 15.38
C LEU A 323 3.52 7.69 15.31
N ILE A 324 4.16 7.24 14.22
CA ILE A 324 4.28 5.82 13.87
C ILE A 324 5.72 5.32 13.91
N LEU A 325 6.67 6.11 13.41
CA LEU A 325 8.07 5.73 13.22
C LEU A 325 8.92 6.15 14.42
N ARG A 326 9.90 5.29 14.75
CA ARG A 326 10.93 5.59 15.75
C ARG A 326 11.87 6.68 15.24
N SER A 327 12.18 7.66 16.08
CA SER A 327 13.28 8.62 15.88
C SER A 327 14.65 7.95 15.65
N SER A 328 14.82 6.68 16.05
CA SER A 328 16.04 5.89 15.92
C SER A 328 16.17 5.07 14.62
N TRP A 329 15.14 4.98 13.77
CA TRP A 329 15.25 4.23 12.50
C TRP A 329 15.77 5.05 11.32
N GLU A 330 15.72 6.39 11.39
CA GLU A 330 16.26 7.27 10.34
C GLU A 330 17.72 7.68 10.58
N LYS A 331 18.26 7.45 11.78
CA LYS A 331 19.68 7.71 12.07
C LYS A 331 20.53 6.51 11.65
N ASN A 332 21.02 6.53 10.41
CA ASN A 332 22.03 5.67 9.78
C ASN A 332 21.58 4.29 9.24
N PRO A 333 21.32 4.17 7.93
CA PRO A 333 21.15 2.89 7.23
C PRO A 333 22.50 2.26 6.79
N THR A 334 23.60 2.53 7.51
CA THR A 334 24.90 1.91 7.23
C THR A 334 25.28 0.90 8.32
N GLN A 335 25.54 -0.32 7.84
CA GLN A 335 26.17 -1.47 8.51
C GLN A 335 25.30 -2.35 9.43
N ASP A 336 25.08 -3.56 8.90
CA ASP A 336 25.13 -4.85 9.56
C ASP A 336 24.67 -4.95 11.02
N ASN A 337 23.50 -5.59 11.16
CA ASN A 337 22.98 -6.21 12.37
C ASN A 337 22.19 -5.29 13.33
N PRO A 338 20.88 -5.09 13.12
CA PRO A 338 20.04 -4.42 14.12
C PRO A 338 19.85 -5.38 15.30
N LYS A 339 20.59 -5.19 16.40
CA LYS A 339 20.28 -5.90 17.64
C LYS A 339 18.87 -5.47 18.11
N PRO A 340 17.97 -6.41 18.45
CA PRO A 340 16.70 -6.06 19.02
C PRO A 340 16.93 -5.45 20.41
N ILE A 341 16.60 -4.16 20.57
CA ILE A 341 16.54 -3.49 21.88
C ILE A 341 15.32 -4.07 22.61
N ARG A 342 15.45 -5.29 23.14
CA ARG A 342 14.43 -5.92 23.98
C ARG A 342 14.79 -5.88 25.47
N ASP A 343 16.05 -5.57 25.80
CA ASP A 343 16.60 -5.82 27.14
C ASP A 343 16.94 -4.54 27.95
N GLN A 344 16.51 -3.34 27.52
CA GLN A 344 16.87 -2.08 28.20
C GLN A 344 15.68 -1.15 28.50
N ILE A 345 14.48 -1.68 28.71
CA ILE A 345 13.35 -0.88 29.21
C ILE A 345 13.06 -1.29 30.64
N THR A 346 13.62 -0.55 31.59
CA THR A 346 13.20 -0.57 33.00
C THR A 346 11.78 -0.02 33.09
N LEU A 347 10.88 -0.79 33.69
CA LEU A 347 9.42 -0.58 33.69
C LEU A 347 8.92 0.61 34.57
N ASP A 348 9.80 1.49 35.04
CA ASP A 348 9.52 2.47 36.11
C ASP A 348 9.77 3.94 35.72
N GLN A 349 9.33 4.34 34.52
CA GLN A 349 9.12 5.77 34.23
C GLN A 349 7.78 5.95 33.53
N ASP A 350 6.96 6.86 34.07
CA ASP A 350 5.62 7.20 33.61
C ASP A 350 5.50 7.22 32.08
N CYS A 351 4.66 6.35 31.53
CA CYS A 351 4.34 6.37 30.10
C CYS A 351 3.38 7.54 29.82
N CYS A 352 3.95 8.68 29.44
CA CYS A 352 3.31 9.98 29.22
C CYS A 352 2.49 10.06 27.91
N LEU A 353 1.15 10.07 27.98
CA LEU A 353 0.31 10.67 26.92
C LEU A 353 0.38 12.22 26.91
N ALA A 354 1.59 12.74 27.10
CA ALA A 354 2.00 14.13 27.04
C ALA A 354 3.09 14.38 25.99
N PHE A 355 3.43 13.42 25.12
CA PHE A 355 4.32 13.59 23.95
C PHE A 355 5.67 14.31 24.24
N GLY A 356 6.10 14.33 25.50
CA GLY A 356 7.27 15.05 25.97
C GLY A 356 8.55 14.21 25.95
N ASN A 357 8.44 12.91 25.65
CA ASN A 357 9.57 12.03 25.43
C ASN A 357 9.65 11.68 23.93
N PRO A 358 10.73 12.08 23.21
CA PRO A 358 10.94 11.73 21.80
C PRO A 358 11.14 10.21 21.55
N ASP A 359 11.22 9.41 22.61
CA ASP A 359 11.25 7.94 22.56
C ASP A 359 9.88 7.28 22.84
N CYS A 360 8.78 8.03 23.00
CA CYS A 360 7.43 7.46 23.10
C CYS A 360 6.98 6.84 21.76
N GLN A 361 6.69 5.53 21.76
CA GLN A 361 6.65 4.70 20.54
C GLN A 361 5.22 4.36 20.06
N ILE A 362 5.11 3.79 18.85
CA ILE A 362 3.90 3.08 18.38
C ILE A 362 3.41 2.05 19.40
N ASP A 363 4.33 1.39 20.11
CA ASP A 363 4.00 0.41 21.15
C ASP A 363 3.27 1.05 22.35
N CYS A 364 3.58 2.31 22.70
CA CYS A 364 2.85 3.04 23.73
C CYS A 364 1.42 3.36 23.28
N LEU A 365 1.23 3.77 22.02
CA LEU A 365 -0.09 4.02 21.45
C LEU A 365 -0.91 2.72 21.34
N LEU A 366 -0.29 1.64 20.87
CA LEU A 366 -0.87 0.30 20.85
C LEU A 366 -1.22 -0.20 22.25
N ASN A 367 -0.35 0.02 23.24
CA ASN A 367 -0.62 -0.32 24.64
C ASN A 367 -1.76 0.50 25.24
N ALA A 368 -1.81 1.82 24.98
CA ALA A 368 -2.90 2.68 25.44
C ALA A 368 -4.25 2.21 24.88
N ILE A 369 -4.30 1.85 23.58
CA ILE A 369 -5.49 1.30 22.93
C ILE A 369 -5.83 -0.09 23.49
N ARG A 370 -4.82 -0.95 23.71
CA ARG A 370 -4.99 -2.33 24.18
C ARG A 370 -5.51 -2.40 25.61
N LEU A 371 -4.95 -1.58 26.50
CA LEU A 371 -5.28 -1.56 27.92
C LEU A 371 -6.49 -0.67 28.24
N GLN A 372 -7.12 -0.06 27.22
CA GLN A 372 -8.25 0.86 27.37
C GLN A 372 -7.97 2.01 28.35
N HIS A 373 -6.70 2.36 28.56
CA HIS A 373 -6.32 3.46 29.45
C HIS A 373 -6.92 4.80 29.01
N TYR A 374 -7.26 4.91 27.72
CA TYR A 374 -8.00 6.01 27.13
C TYR A 374 -8.98 5.45 26.10
N ASP A 375 -10.21 5.97 26.09
CA ASP A 375 -11.09 5.71 24.95
C ASP A 375 -10.56 6.43 23.69
N SER A 376 -10.85 5.87 22.52
CA SER A 376 -10.42 6.37 21.21
C SER A 376 -10.79 7.85 21.02
N ALA A 377 -11.90 8.30 21.61
CA ALA A 377 -12.31 9.70 21.61
C ALA A 377 -11.34 10.60 22.38
N GLN A 378 -10.87 10.18 23.55
CA GLN A 378 -9.92 10.94 24.38
C GLN A 378 -8.55 11.06 23.71
N LEU A 379 -8.06 9.97 23.12
CA LEU A 379 -6.82 9.97 22.34
C LEU A 379 -6.94 10.89 21.13
N LYS A 380 -8.06 10.79 20.39
CA LYS A 380 -8.32 11.66 19.25
C LYS A 380 -8.30 13.14 19.64
N THR A 381 -8.96 13.51 20.74
CA THR A 381 -8.99 14.90 21.23
C THR A 381 -7.59 15.38 21.61
N LYS A 382 -6.83 14.60 22.39
CA LYS A 382 -5.46 14.95 22.77
C LYS A 382 -4.57 15.19 21.53
N ILE A 383 -4.59 14.28 20.56
CA ILE A 383 -3.78 14.39 19.35
C ILE A 383 -4.26 15.57 18.48
N SER A 384 -5.57 15.77 18.36
CA SER A 384 -6.16 16.88 17.57
C SER A 384 -5.78 18.26 18.14
N ASN A 385 -5.70 18.38 19.46
CA ASN A 385 -5.30 19.62 20.11
C ASN A 385 -3.83 19.96 19.82
N GLN A 386 -2.95 18.96 19.76
CA GLN A 386 -1.54 19.18 19.42
C GLN A 386 -1.34 19.67 17.99
N VAL A 387 -2.06 19.10 17.03
CA VAL A 387 -2.01 19.54 15.63
C VAL A 387 -2.44 21.00 15.50
N SER A 388 -3.48 21.40 16.24
CA SER A 388 -3.97 22.79 16.26
C SER A 388 -2.93 23.76 16.86
N ILE A 389 -2.20 23.35 17.90
CA ILE A 389 -1.14 24.15 18.54
C ILE A 389 0.11 24.27 17.65
N SER A 390 0.47 23.23 16.90
CA SER A 390 1.59 23.31 15.95
C SER A 390 1.32 24.27 14.79
N ASN A 391 0.06 24.44 14.38
CA ASN A 391 -0.32 25.36 13.31
C ASN A 391 -0.23 26.84 13.75
N THR A 392 -0.52 27.14 15.02
CA THR A 392 -0.45 28.52 15.55
C THR A 392 0.98 28.98 15.86
N LYS A 393 1.94 28.07 15.97
CA LYS A 393 3.36 28.37 16.26
C LYS A 393 4.27 28.46 15.04
N ASN A 394 3.74 28.51 13.82
CA ASN A 394 4.54 28.75 12.60
C ASN A 394 4.98 30.23 12.48
N LEU A 395 5.91 30.64 13.35
CA LEU A 395 6.99 31.57 13.04
C LEU A 395 8.28 30.78 13.33
N ASP A 396 9.10 30.62 12.30
CA ASP A 396 10.41 29.97 12.23
C ASP A 396 10.46 28.47 11.87
N HIS A 397 10.81 28.25 10.60
CA HIS A 397 11.38 27.03 10.05
C HIS A 397 12.67 26.68 10.81
N HIS A 398 12.58 25.84 11.84
CA HIS A 398 13.58 24.85 12.29
C HIS A 398 13.21 24.46 13.73
N MET A 399 13.08 23.16 13.99
CA MET A 399 12.56 22.54 15.24
C MET A 399 11.03 22.44 15.34
N LEU A 400 10.46 21.46 14.66
CA LEU A 400 9.16 20.92 15.06
C LEU A 400 9.39 19.66 15.90
N ILE A 401 8.81 19.66 17.10
CA ILE A 401 8.89 18.64 18.17
C ILE A 401 10.19 18.69 19.00
N ASN A 402 10.51 19.85 19.58
CA ASN A 402 11.15 19.90 20.89
C ASN A 402 10.98 21.32 21.43
N THR A 403 10.76 21.44 22.74
CA THR A 403 10.52 22.68 23.50
C THR A 403 9.08 23.19 23.47
N ASN A 404 8.30 22.70 24.45
CA ASN A 404 7.58 23.53 25.43
C ASN A 404 6.42 22.70 25.95
N LEU A 405 6.58 22.11 27.15
CA LEU A 405 5.53 21.78 28.12
C LEU A 405 6.18 21.15 29.36
N THR A 406 6.98 21.93 30.09
CA THR A 406 7.12 21.74 31.54
C THR A 406 6.09 22.66 32.19
N HIS A 407 5.27 22.10 33.08
CA HIS A 407 4.18 22.73 33.83
C HIS A 407 2.84 22.90 33.11
N LEU A 408 1.91 22.00 33.40
CA LEU A 408 0.56 22.37 33.83
C LEU A 408 -0.02 21.19 34.62
N SER A 409 0.01 21.35 35.94
CA SER A 409 -0.59 20.51 36.96
C SER A 409 -2.11 20.48 36.81
N CYS A 410 -2.69 19.32 37.14
CA CYS A 410 -4.13 19.06 37.27
C CYS A 410 -4.87 20.15 38.05
N GLN A 411 -6.05 20.54 37.57
CA GLN A 411 -7.27 20.65 38.40
C GLN A 411 -8.55 20.52 37.55
N PRO A 412 -9.67 20.06 38.14
CA PRO A 412 -10.92 19.68 37.47
C PRO A 412 -11.96 20.82 37.46
N ASP A 413 -12.85 20.84 36.46
CA ASP A 413 -14.32 20.99 36.60
C ASP A 413 -15.04 21.61 35.37
N CYS A 414 -16.25 21.06 35.13
CA CYS A 414 -17.47 21.64 34.51
C CYS A 414 -17.50 21.95 32.99
N LEU A 415 -18.39 21.27 32.22
CA LEU A 415 -19.78 21.68 31.80
C LEU A 415 -19.74 22.92 30.86
N THR A 416 -20.35 23.03 29.68
CA THR A 416 -21.66 22.58 29.13
C THR A 416 -21.74 22.99 27.64
N GLU A 417 -22.58 22.28 26.86
CA GLU A 417 -23.33 22.78 25.66
C GLU A 417 -22.54 23.24 24.41
N SER A 418 -23.05 23.19 23.17
CA SER A 418 -24.14 22.51 22.46
C SER A 418 -23.94 22.84 20.97
N GLN A 419 -24.33 21.92 20.06
CA GLN A 419 -24.88 22.15 18.70
C GLN A 419 -24.11 23.04 17.68
N THR A 420 -24.11 22.90 16.35
CA THR A 420 -24.70 22.03 15.31
C THR A 420 -24.02 22.46 13.99
N ASN A 421 -24.10 21.59 12.98
CA ASN A 421 -24.16 21.87 11.54
C ASN A 421 -23.08 21.28 10.61
N ALA A 422 -23.66 20.80 9.51
CA ALA A 422 -23.15 19.96 8.44
C ALA A 422 -22.11 20.63 7.54
N VAL A 423 -21.37 19.82 6.77
CA VAL A 423 -21.36 19.83 5.28
C VAL A 423 -20.37 18.77 4.77
N ALA A 424 -20.69 18.28 3.57
CA ALA A 424 -20.17 17.12 2.86
C ALA A 424 -18.72 17.23 2.33
N GLN A 425 -18.18 16.01 2.11
CA GLN A 425 -17.27 15.58 1.04
C GLN A 425 -15.98 16.38 0.73
N GLN A 426 -14.84 15.73 0.97
CA GLN A 426 -13.82 15.46 -0.05
C GLN A 426 -12.81 14.43 0.48
N LYS A 427 -12.73 13.27 -0.18
CA LYS A 427 -11.77 12.20 0.09
C LYS A 427 -10.68 12.24 -0.97
N TYR A 428 -9.51 12.78 -0.65
CA TYR A 428 -8.30 12.57 -1.45
C TYR A 428 -7.10 12.45 -0.52
N CYS A 429 -6.36 11.35 -0.65
CA CYS A 429 -5.07 11.22 -0.01
C CYS A 429 -4.02 10.87 -1.06
N ALA A 430 -3.08 11.81 -1.18
CA ALA A 430 -1.84 11.72 -1.92
C ALA A 430 -0.96 10.61 -1.35
N SER A 431 -0.17 9.98 -2.23
CA SER A 431 0.94 9.11 -1.87
C SER A 431 2.26 9.88 -2.05
N ASP A 432 3.16 9.71 -1.07
CA ASP A 432 4.38 10.51 -0.94
C ASP A 432 5.47 10.11 -1.94
N LEU A 433 6.18 11.13 -2.43
CA LEU A 433 7.44 11.06 -3.19
C LEU A 433 8.57 11.54 -2.28
N ASP A 434 9.56 10.68 -2.04
CA ASP A 434 10.84 11.07 -1.46
C ASP A 434 11.69 11.77 -2.55
N HIS A 435 12.02 13.05 -2.33
CA HIS A 435 13.04 13.77 -3.09
C HIS A 435 14.25 14.02 -2.19
N HIS A 436 15.33 13.28 -2.42
CA HIS A 436 16.68 13.69 -2.02
C HIS A 436 17.62 13.54 -3.22
N MET A 437 18.02 14.68 -3.80
CA MET A 437 19.34 14.81 -4.42
C MET A 437 19.92 16.16 -4.03
N LEU A 438 20.90 16.10 -3.13
CA LEU A 438 21.91 17.15 -2.94
C LEU A 438 22.80 17.15 -4.19
N ILE A 439 22.88 18.28 -4.88
CA ILE A 439 24.00 18.56 -5.78
C ILE A 439 24.77 19.74 -5.18
N ASN A 440 25.94 19.42 -4.64
CA ASN A 440 27.02 20.37 -4.42
C ASN A 440 27.51 20.88 -5.79
N SER A 441 27.54 22.20 -5.98
CA SER A 441 28.43 22.82 -6.96
C SER A 441 29.17 23.98 -6.30
N ASN A 442 30.39 23.69 -5.84
CA ASN A 442 31.46 24.67 -5.73
C ASN A 442 32.23 24.72 -7.07
N SER A 443 32.82 25.90 -7.35
CA SER A 443 33.53 26.36 -8.56
C SER A 443 32.59 26.90 -9.65
N THR A 444 32.67 28.16 -10.06
CA THR A 444 33.76 29.17 -10.00
C THR A 444 33.37 30.46 -9.31
#